data_AF-A0A9D7UJ43-F1
#
_entry.id   AF-A0A9D7UJ43-F1
#
_cell.length_a   1.000
_cell.length_b   1.000
_cell.length_c   1.000
_cell.angle_alpha   90.00
_cell.angle_beta   90.00
_cell.angle_gamma   90.00
#
_symmetry.space_group_name_H-M   'P 1'
#
loop_
_entity.id
_entity.type
_entity.pdbx_description
1 polymer ?
#
loop_
_entity_poly.entity_id
_entity_poly.type
_entity_poly.pdbx_seq_one_letter_code
_entity_poly.pdbx_strand_id
1 'polypeptide(L)' 'MTGDDGKSGDRRAGVDRGPYGDARPDNSKNDPRTGGSRPQEKVEDRENVSTVTPEDYPAEDRAISQPK' A
#
# COMPACT_ATOMS: atom_id res chain seq x y z
N MET A 1 48.21 -0.29 30.28
CA MET A 1 46.74 -0.14 30.22
C MET A 1 46.41 -0.21 28.72
N THR A 2 46.26 -1.39 28.09
CA THR A 2 45.08 -2.31 28.13
C THR A 2 43.79 -1.51 27.94
N GLY A 3 42.89 -1.74 26.97
CA GLY A 3 42.71 -2.71 25.89
C GLY A 3 41.78 -2.06 24.83
N ASP A 4 41.74 -2.56 23.60
CA ASP A 4 40.80 -3.60 23.14
C ASP A 4 39.37 -3.06 22.93
N ASP A 5 39.08 -2.85 21.64
CA ASP A 5 37.86 -3.25 20.93
C ASP A 5 36.52 -3.20 21.68
N GLY A 6 35.72 -2.19 21.34
CA GLY A 6 34.36 -2.09 21.84
C GLY A 6 33.52 -1.16 21.01
N LYS A 7 33.15 -1.63 19.81
CA LYS A 7 32.13 -1.07 18.92
C LYS A 7 30.75 -1.02 19.63
N SER A 8 30.57 -0.18 20.64
CA SER A 8 29.27 0.08 21.24
C SER A 8 28.63 1.25 20.51
N GLY A 9 28.16 0.98 19.29
CA GLY A 9 27.20 1.84 18.62
C GLY A 9 25.93 1.86 19.48
N ASP A 10 25.81 2.90 20.30
CA ASP A 10 24.63 3.20 21.11
C ASP A 10 23.39 3.15 20.22
N ARG A 11 22.43 2.37 20.71
CA ARG A 11 21.26 1.80 20.02
C ARG A 11 20.15 2.83 19.91
N ARG A 12 20.46 4.02 19.40
CA ARG A 12 19.45 5.00 18.98
C ARG A 12 19.08 4.67 17.54
N ALA A 13 18.21 3.67 17.44
CA ALA A 13 17.70 3.10 16.22
C ALA A 13 17.15 4.17 15.26
N GLY A 14 17.63 4.17 14.02
CA GLY A 14 16.82 4.63 12.88
C GLY A 14 17.43 5.60 11.87
N VAL A 15 18.65 6.11 12.06
CA VAL A 15 19.26 7.04 11.09
C VAL A 15 20.55 6.46 10.52
N ASP A 16 20.53 6.19 9.21
CA ASP A 16 21.71 5.73 8.50
C ASP A 16 22.78 6.85 8.47
N ARG A 17 24.07 6.50 8.54
CA ARG A 17 25.17 7.48 8.63
C ARG A 17 26.00 7.49 7.35
N GLY A 18 26.49 8.67 6.98
CA GLY A 18 27.40 8.86 5.85
C GLY A 18 28.82 8.35 6.15
N PRO A 19 29.70 8.29 5.13
CA PRO A 19 31.05 7.74 5.25
C PRO A 19 31.93 8.53 6.23
N TYR A 20 31.59 9.79 6.50
CA TYR A 20 32.27 10.63 7.50
C TYR A 20 31.55 10.67 8.85
N GLY A 21 30.52 9.84 9.04
CA GLY A 21 29.79 9.73 10.30
C GLY A 21 28.68 10.77 10.50
N ASP A 22 28.39 11.59 9.49
CA ASP A 22 27.26 12.51 9.44
C ASP A 22 25.92 11.74 9.42
N ALA A 23 24.91 12.27 10.12
CA ALA A 23 23.57 11.67 10.11
C ALA A 23 22.89 11.92 8.77
N ARG A 24 22.38 10.85 8.12
CA ARG A 24 21.63 10.88 6.86
C ARG A 24 20.15 10.55 7.11
N PRO A 25 19.31 11.55 7.39
CA PRO A 25 17.90 11.37 7.75
C PRO A 25 17.00 11.01 6.56
N ASP A 26 17.53 11.05 5.34
CA ASP A 26 16.84 10.82 4.07
C ASP A 26 16.66 9.33 3.72
N ASN A 27 17.22 8.40 4.50
CA ASN A 27 17.04 6.98 4.23
C ASN A 27 15.60 6.55 4.57
N SER A 28 14.74 6.53 3.54
CA SER A 28 13.30 6.30 3.58
C SER A 28 12.84 4.95 4.15
N LYS A 29 13.77 4.13 4.66
CA LYS A 29 13.47 2.85 5.33
C LYS A 29 12.55 3.00 6.54
N ASN A 30 12.39 4.22 7.05
CA ASN A 30 11.46 4.59 8.12
C ASN A 30 10.57 5.79 7.72
N ASP A 31 10.15 5.95 6.46
CA ASP A 31 9.04 6.90 6.20
C ASP A 31 7.78 6.34 6.86
N PRO A 32 7.21 6.99 7.89
CA PRO A 32 6.02 6.51 8.58
C PRO A 32 4.75 6.57 7.71
N ARG A 33 4.83 7.13 6.49
CA ARG A 33 3.73 7.09 5.54
C ARG A 33 3.44 5.64 5.15
N THR A 34 2.17 5.27 5.24
CA THR A 34 1.66 3.96 4.86
C THR A 34 2.15 3.60 3.46
N GLY A 35 2.90 2.50 3.34
CA GLY A 35 3.37 2.01 2.06
C GLY A 35 2.19 1.66 1.16
N GLY A 36 1.97 2.48 0.14
CA GLY A 36 0.90 2.31 -0.85
C GLY A 36 -0.52 2.35 -0.28
N SER A 37 -1.48 2.41 -1.18
CA SER A 37 -2.89 2.17 -0.87
C SER A 37 -3.19 0.66 -0.85
N ARG A 38 -4.23 0.26 -0.11
CA ARG A 38 -4.79 -1.10 -0.21
C ARG A 38 -5.18 -1.37 -1.66
N PRO A 39 -5.09 -2.63 -2.15
CA PRO A 39 -5.60 -2.95 -3.48
C PRO A 39 -7.08 -2.60 -3.57
N GLN A 40 -7.51 -2.20 -4.77
CA GLN A 40 -8.92 -1.94 -5.03
C GLN A 40 -9.73 -3.23 -4.83
N GLU A 41 -10.92 -3.08 -4.26
CA GLU A 41 -11.89 -4.18 -4.17
C GLU A 41 -12.35 -4.60 -5.57
N LYS A 42 -12.59 -5.90 -5.75
CA LYS A 42 -13.13 -6.44 -7.00
C LYS A 42 -14.51 -5.84 -7.27
N VAL A 43 -14.91 -5.78 -8.53
CA VAL A 43 -16.18 -5.12 -8.91
C VAL A 43 -17.36 -5.90 -8.37
N GLU A 44 -17.27 -7.23 -8.38
CA GLU A 44 -18.32 -8.17 -7.97
C GLU A 44 -18.58 -8.17 -6.46
N ASP A 45 -17.61 -7.71 -5.66
CA ASP A 45 -17.68 -7.68 -4.21
C ASP A 45 -18.32 -6.38 -3.66
N ARG A 46 -18.55 -5.37 -4.53
CA ARG A 46 -19.06 -4.05 -4.11
C ARG A 46 -20.58 -4.07 -3.93
N GLU A 47 -21.04 -3.69 -2.74
CA GLU A 47 -22.48 -3.63 -2.40
C GLU A 47 -23.32 -2.80 -3.39
N ASN A 48 -22.76 -1.71 -3.92
CA ASN A 48 -23.45 -0.83 -4.85
C ASN A 48 -23.40 -1.28 -6.33
N VAL A 49 -22.79 -2.42 -6.63
CA VAL A 49 -22.72 -2.96 -8.00
C VAL A 49 -23.62 -4.18 -8.10
N SER A 50 -24.64 -4.09 -8.94
CA SER A 50 -25.47 -5.24 -9.27
C SER A 50 -24.66 -6.27 -10.07
N THR A 51 -24.77 -7.54 -9.70
CA THR A 51 -24.21 -8.69 -10.44
C THR A 51 -25.16 -9.24 -11.50
N VAL A 52 -26.35 -8.64 -11.64
CA VAL A 52 -27.41 -9.08 -12.56
C VAL A 52 -27.05 -8.75 -14.01
N THR A 53 -27.23 -9.72 -14.89
CA THR A 53 -27.02 -9.58 -16.34
C THR A 53 -28.32 -9.19 -17.05
N PRO A 54 -28.28 -8.59 -18.25
CA PRO A 54 -29.48 -8.33 -19.05
C PRO A 54 -30.35 -9.58 -19.28
N GLU A 55 -29.72 -10.76 -19.29
CA GLU A 55 -30.35 -12.07 -19.46
C GLU A 55 -31.26 -12.47 -18.29
N ASP A 56 -31.01 -11.93 -17.10
CA ASP A 56 -31.76 -12.22 -15.87
C ASP A 56 -33.05 -11.41 -15.76
N TYR A 57 -33.18 -10.33 -16.52
CA TYR A 57 -34.41 -9.53 -16.57
C TYR A 57 -35.48 -10.18 -17.47
N PRO A 58 -36.78 -9.97 -17.17
CA PRO A 58 -37.88 -10.39 -18.05
C PRO A 58 -37.69 -9.92 -19.50
N ALA A 59 -38.18 -10.72 -20.45
CA ALA A 59 -38.01 -10.48 -21.88
C ALA A 59 -38.60 -9.14 -22.35
N GLU A 60 -39.72 -8.74 -21.74
CA GLU A 60 -40.40 -7.47 -22.01
C GLU A 60 -39.54 -6.26 -21.59
N ASP A 61 -38.93 -6.31 -20.39
CA ASP A 61 -38.03 -5.27 -19.88
C ASP A 61 -36.73 -5.18 -20.70
N ARG A 62 -36.22 -6.33 -21.17
CA ARG A 62 -35.05 -6.38 -22.05
C ARG A 62 -35.30 -5.71 -23.40
N ALA A 63 -36.47 -5.91 -23.99
CA ALA A 63 -36.80 -5.33 -25.28
C ALA A 63 -36.90 -3.80 -25.25
N ILE A 64 -37.26 -3.22 -24.10
CA ILE A 64 -37.41 -1.76 -23.92
C ILE A 64 -36.05 -1.07 -23.64
N SER A 65 -35.12 -1.78 -23.00
CA SER A 65 -33.83 -1.22 -22.55
C SER A 65 -32.73 -1.22 -23.62
N GLN A 66 -32.93 -1.87 -24.76
CA GLN A 66 -31.96 -1.86 -25.86
C GLN A 66 -31.99 -0.52 -26.64
N PRO A 67 -30.83 0.06 -26.99
CA PRO A 67 -30.77 1.28 -27.79
C PRO A 67 -31.32 1.04 -29.21
N LYS A 68 -31.98 2.05 -29.78
CA LYS A 68 -32.52 2.05 -31.15
C LYS A 68 -31.54 2.56 -32.18
#